data_AF-A0A1F2QZ57-F1
#
_entry.id   AF-A0A1F2QZ57-F1
#
_cell.length_a   1.000
_cell.length_b   1.000
_cell.length_c   1.000
_cell.angle_alpha   90.00
_cell.angle_beta   90.00
_cell.angle_gamma   90.00
#
_symmetry.space_group_name_H-M   'P 1'
#
loop_
_entity.id
_entity.type
_entity.pdbx_description
1 polymer ?
#
loop_
_entity_poly.entity_id
_entity_poly.type
_entity_poly.pdbx_seq_one_letter_code
_entity_poly.pdbx_strand_id
1 'polypeptide(L)'
;MATLETGGTLRGGKDAWLLVKFKVDDPVVQEVFAGEVVPFGMVHANHGSRASYLMLTPIRVVCANTLGMAHEGRQVDQYVKVVHRGGARIRLVEAAERMFSGIVERYKVIALQYSAMKARILTVDEFTASVLDTLAPLPEASDVASSRGFTAAMNRAETRRTTLRLHWEGGRGHAGDHSAWEAYNGAIETLDHEEGVFTVRGSRVESMLMGRLQDQKQKVADAIYALCRN
;
A
#
# COMPACT_ATOMS: atom_id res chain seq x y z
N MET A 1 -2.38 22.44 -6.66
CA MET A 1 -1.18 23.25 -6.29
C MET A 1 -0.25 22.39 -5.45
N ALA A 2 1.07 22.58 -5.50
CA ALA A 2 2.03 21.81 -4.70
C ALA A 2 3.04 22.74 -4.03
N THR A 3 3.60 22.32 -2.90
CA THR A 3 4.63 23.05 -2.14
C THR A 3 5.88 22.19 -1.99
N LEU A 4 7.05 22.82 -1.84
CA LEU A 4 8.24 22.11 -1.40
C LEU A 4 8.03 21.67 0.06
N GLU A 5 8.28 20.39 0.34
CA GLU A 5 8.10 19.81 1.67
C GLU A 5 9.45 19.68 2.37
N THR A 6 10.36 18.94 1.74
CA THR A 6 11.70 18.67 2.25
C THR A 6 12.69 18.46 1.11
N GLY A 7 13.98 18.58 1.40
CA GLY A 7 15.05 18.33 0.45
C GLY A 7 16.37 18.15 1.18
N GLY A 8 17.34 17.53 0.51
CA GLY A 8 18.63 17.30 1.12
C GLY A 8 19.65 16.69 0.18
N THR A 9 20.87 16.58 0.68
CA THR A 9 21.96 15.91 -0.02
C THR A 9 22.53 14.77 0.83
N LEU A 10 23.08 13.77 0.16
CA LEU A 10 23.72 12.60 0.76
C LEU A 10 25.11 12.41 0.14
N ARG A 11 25.94 11.61 0.83
CA ARG A 11 27.26 11.18 0.33
C ARG A 11 28.15 12.37 -0.08
N GLY A 12 28.16 13.43 0.73
CA GLY A 12 28.95 14.64 0.49
C GLY A 12 28.48 15.46 -0.71
N GLY A 13 27.17 15.46 -1.00
CA GLY A 13 26.60 16.22 -2.13
C GLY A 13 26.48 15.43 -3.43
N LYS A 14 26.94 14.17 -3.47
CA LYS A 14 26.87 13.33 -4.66
C LYS A 14 25.44 12.96 -5.03
N ASP A 15 24.57 12.80 -4.04
CA ASP A 15 23.15 12.56 -4.30
C ASP A 15 22.32 13.67 -3.68
N ALA A 16 21.29 14.10 -4.38
CA ALA A 16 20.41 15.19 -3.96
C ALA A 16 18.96 14.83 -4.23
N TRP A 17 18.06 15.19 -3.33
CA TRP A 17 16.64 14.96 -3.50
C TRP A 17 15.80 16.17 -3.09
N LEU A 18 14.62 16.25 -3.67
CA LEU A 18 13.60 17.24 -3.37
C LEU A 18 12.24 16.55 -3.35
N LEU A 19 11.46 16.80 -2.30
CA LEU A 19 10.11 16.29 -2.13
C LEU A 19 9.12 17.45 -2.26
N VAL A 20 8.07 17.21 -3.05
CA VAL A 20 6.93 18.11 -3.20
C VAL A 20 5.72 17.48 -2.54
N LYS A 21 4.97 18.29 -1.80
CA LYS A 21 3.69 17.94 -1.20
C LYS A 21 2.57 18.47 -2.09
N PHE A 22 1.67 17.61 -2.52
CA PHE A 22 0.51 18.03 -3.29
C PHE A 22 -0.62 18.48 -2.36
N LYS A 23 -1.22 19.63 -2.67
CA LYS A 23 -2.43 20.10 -2.00
C LYS A 23 -3.64 19.43 -2.66
N VAL A 24 -4.41 18.69 -1.87
CA VAL A 24 -5.61 17.98 -2.32
C VAL A 24 -6.82 18.60 -1.62
N ASP A 25 -7.39 19.65 -2.20
CA ASP A 25 -8.51 20.40 -1.61
C ASP A 25 -9.89 19.78 -1.91
N ASP A 26 -9.95 18.59 -2.51
CA ASP A 26 -11.22 17.92 -2.80
C ASP A 26 -11.95 17.59 -1.46
N PRO A 27 -13.22 18.01 -1.29
CA PRO A 27 -13.94 17.83 -0.02
C PRO A 27 -14.03 16.38 0.45
N VAL A 28 -14.23 15.43 -0.48
CA VAL A 28 -14.33 14.00 -0.14
C VAL A 28 -12.99 13.50 0.38
N VAL A 29 -11.89 13.93 -0.25
CA VAL A 29 -10.55 13.57 0.21
C VAL A 29 -10.26 14.15 1.59
N GLN A 30 -10.63 15.41 1.83
CA GLN A 30 -10.44 16.05 3.13
C GLN A 30 -11.25 15.37 4.24
N GLU A 31 -12.48 14.97 3.95
CA GLU A 31 -13.33 14.24 4.89
C GLU A 31 -12.78 12.84 5.21
N VAL A 32 -12.40 12.08 4.18
CA VAL A 32 -11.99 10.67 4.33
C VAL A 32 -10.58 10.54 4.92
N PHE A 33 -9.64 11.38 4.47
CA PHE A 33 -8.24 11.30 4.90
C PHE A 33 -7.89 12.23 6.05
N ALA A 34 -8.76 13.16 6.44
CA ALA A 34 -8.55 14.11 7.53
C ALA A 34 -7.20 14.85 7.48
N GLY A 35 -6.64 15.04 6.28
CA GLY A 35 -5.32 15.65 6.09
C GLY A 35 -4.12 14.78 6.47
N GLU A 36 -4.33 13.53 6.90
CA GLU A 36 -3.28 12.59 7.29
C GLU A 36 -2.63 11.90 6.09
N VAL A 37 -3.44 11.58 5.08
CA VAL A 37 -2.98 10.90 3.86
C VAL A 37 -2.74 11.94 2.76
N VAL A 38 -1.47 12.12 2.42
CA VAL A 38 -1.01 13.18 1.52
C VAL A 38 -0.17 12.60 0.38
N PRO A 39 -0.38 13.05 -0.88
CA PRO A 39 0.49 12.66 -1.98
C PRO A 39 1.81 13.42 -1.95
N PHE A 40 2.92 12.72 -2.16
CA PHE A 40 4.21 13.33 -2.43
C PHE A 40 4.74 12.98 -3.82
N GLY A 41 5.41 13.95 -4.42
CA GLY A 41 6.25 13.77 -5.60
C GLY A 41 7.70 13.94 -5.21
N MET A 42 8.59 13.16 -5.79
CA MET A 42 10.00 13.20 -5.44
C MET A 42 10.85 13.31 -6.70
N VAL A 43 11.84 14.18 -6.65
CA VAL A 43 12.95 14.23 -7.60
C VAL A 43 14.21 13.85 -6.85
N HIS A 44 14.94 12.86 -7.36
CA HIS A 44 16.20 12.40 -6.78
C HIS A 44 17.26 12.30 -7.88
N ALA A 45 18.36 13.03 -7.74
CA ALA A 45 19.52 12.92 -8.61
C ALA A 45 20.59 12.07 -7.92
N ASN A 46 21.08 11.05 -8.63
CA ASN A 46 22.11 10.16 -8.13
C ASN A 46 23.34 10.19 -9.04
N HIS A 47 24.49 10.51 -8.46
CA HIS A 47 25.75 10.66 -9.21
C HIS A 47 26.22 9.34 -9.83
N GLY A 48 26.10 8.22 -9.11
CA GLY A 48 26.54 6.90 -9.59
C GLY A 48 25.82 6.46 -10.87
N SER A 49 24.52 6.71 -10.95
CA SER A 49 23.70 6.34 -12.11
C SER A 49 23.65 7.37 -13.23
N ARG A 50 24.25 8.56 -13.03
CA ARG A 50 24.20 9.71 -13.95
C ARG A 50 22.78 9.99 -14.45
N ALA A 51 21.82 9.93 -13.53
CA ALA A 51 20.41 10.07 -13.83
C ALA A 51 19.66 10.76 -12.69
N SER A 52 18.55 11.39 -13.07
CA SER A 52 17.52 11.87 -12.17
C SER A 52 16.34 10.91 -12.20
N TYR A 53 15.73 10.69 -11.05
CA TYR A 53 14.55 9.88 -10.86
C TYR A 53 13.42 10.80 -10.42
N LEU A 54 12.29 10.66 -11.08
CA LEU A 54 11.03 11.27 -10.69
C LEU A 54 10.11 10.15 -10.21
N MET A 55 9.41 10.31 -9.10
CA MET A 55 8.44 9.32 -8.64
C MET A 55 7.33 9.94 -7.81
N LEU A 56 6.22 9.22 -7.69
CA LEU A 56 5.21 9.46 -6.68
C LEU A 56 5.44 8.53 -5.51
N THR A 57 5.21 9.03 -4.30
CA THR A 57 5.37 8.21 -3.10
C THR A 57 4.42 8.69 -1.99
N PRO A 58 3.87 7.78 -1.17
CA PRO A 58 3.20 8.15 0.07
C PRO A 58 4.21 8.44 1.21
N ILE A 59 5.50 8.16 1.00
CA ILE A 59 6.53 8.28 2.04
C ILE A 59 7.05 9.72 2.10
N ARG A 60 6.91 10.35 3.27
CA ARG A 60 7.57 11.63 3.56
C ARG A 60 9.07 11.41 3.73
N VAL A 61 9.84 11.73 2.69
CA VAL A 61 11.29 11.62 2.70
C VAL A 61 11.91 12.71 3.57
N VAL A 62 12.73 12.34 4.53
CA VAL A 62 13.47 13.27 5.42
C VAL A 62 14.92 12.86 5.63
N CYS A 63 15.24 11.58 5.44
CA CYS A 63 16.58 11.02 5.61
C CYS A 63 16.88 9.93 4.56
N ALA A 64 18.11 9.41 4.58
CA ALA A 64 18.56 8.36 3.66
C ALA A 64 17.69 7.09 3.72
N ASN A 65 17.22 6.70 4.91
CA ASN A 65 16.40 5.49 5.07
C ASN A 65 15.03 5.66 4.39
N THR A 66 14.36 6.79 4.63
CA THR A 66 13.07 7.09 3.98
C THR A 66 13.20 7.29 2.47
N LEU A 67 14.35 7.81 2.01
CA LEU A 67 14.65 7.88 0.57
C LEU A 67 14.81 6.46 -0.02
N GLY A 68 15.51 5.58 0.69
CA GLY A 68 15.64 4.17 0.35
C GLY A 68 14.29 3.49 0.24
N MET A 69 13.43 3.60 1.26
CA MET A 69 12.08 3.02 1.24
C MET A 69 11.23 3.54 0.08
N ALA A 70 11.26 4.84 -0.20
CA ALA A 70 10.53 5.42 -1.33
C ALA A 70 11.09 4.96 -2.68
N HIS A 71 12.36 4.54 -2.73
CA HIS A 71 13.03 4.01 -3.91
C HIS A 71 12.91 2.49 -4.04
N GLU A 72 12.65 1.76 -2.95
CA GLU A 72 12.51 0.30 -2.94
C GLU A 72 11.06 -0.11 -3.19
N GLY A 73 10.09 0.66 -2.67
CA GLY A 73 8.65 0.51 -2.97
C GLY A 73 8.27 0.79 -4.45
N ARG A 74 9.24 0.77 -5.36
CA ARG A 74 9.06 0.89 -6.80
C ARG A 74 8.25 -0.27 -7.35
N GLN A 75 7.03 0.01 -7.74
CA GLN A 75 6.50 -0.64 -8.94
C GLN A 75 7.11 0.04 -10.18
N VAL A 76 7.41 -0.74 -11.22
CA VAL A 76 8.10 -0.28 -12.45
C VAL A 76 7.41 0.95 -13.06
N ASP A 77 6.10 1.08 -12.87
CA ASP A 77 5.27 2.12 -13.47
C ASP A 77 5.14 3.41 -12.63
N GLN A 78 5.76 3.48 -11.45
CA GLN A 78 5.62 4.63 -10.53
C GLN A 78 6.81 5.60 -10.56
N TYR A 79 7.79 5.38 -11.44
CA TYR A 79 8.93 6.28 -11.56
C TYR A 79 9.38 6.48 -13.01
N VAL A 80 10.04 7.61 -13.26
CA VAL A 80 10.67 7.93 -14.53
C VAL A 80 12.15 8.20 -14.27
N LYS A 81 13.01 7.47 -14.97
CA LYS A 81 14.46 7.69 -14.98
C LYS A 81 14.85 8.57 -16.16
N VAL A 82 15.47 9.71 -15.88
CA VAL A 82 15.99 10.64 -16.88
C VAL A 82 17.51 10.67 -16.79
N VAL A 83 18.18 10.06 -17.77
CA VAL A 83 19.65 10.06 -17.85
C VAL A 83 20.16 11.47 -18.18
N HIS A 84 21.28 11.86 -17.56
CA HIS A 84 21.98 13.14 -17.74
C HIS A 84 22.68 13.21 -19.10
N ARG A 85 21.89 13.34 -20.16
CA ARG A 85 22.32 13.64 -21.54
C ARG A 85 21.67 14.94 -22.00
N GLY A 86 22.12 15.50 -23.14
CA GLY A 86 21.53 16.71 -23.73
C GLY A 86 20.00 16.69 -23.71
N GLY A 87 19.38 17.78 -23.27
CA GLY A 87 17.92 17.88 -23.10
C GLY A 87 17.33 17.23 -21.83
N ALA A 88 18.14 16.74 -20.89
CA ALA A 88 17.65 16.11 -19.65
C ALA A 88 16.69 17.00 -18.85
N ARG A 89 16.94 18.31 -18.81
CA ARG A 89 16.04 19.27 -18.15
C ARG A 89 14.64 19.24 -18.75
N ILE A 90 14.53 19.32 -20.07
CA ILE A 90 13.23 19.33 -20.78
C ILE A 90 12.51 18.01 -20.51
N ARG A 91 13.18 16.88 -20.71
CA ARG A 91 12.61 15.55 -20.44
C ARG A 91 12.15 15.36 -19.00
N LEU A 92 12.85 15.95 -18.03
CA LEU A 92 12.47 15.87 -16.62
C LEU A 92 11.20 16.66 -16.34
N VAL A 93 11.05 17.85 -16.93
CA VAL A 93 9.82 18.66 -16.82
C VAL A 93 8.65 17.94 -17.47
N GLU A 94 8.81 17.42 -18.69
CA GLU A 94 7.76 16.66 -19.38
C GLU A 94 7.38 15.37 -18.63
N ALA A 95 8.35 14.71 -17.99
CA ALA A 95 8.08 13.58 -17.12
C ALA A 95 7.28 14.00 -15.87
N ALA A 96 7.61 15.14 -15.27
CA ALA A 96 6.91 15.68 -14.11
C ALA A 96 5.47 16.05 -14.44
N GLU A 97 5.25 16.76 -15.55
CA GLU A 97 3.92 17.12 -16.02
C GLU A 97 3.05 15.88 -16.24
N ARG A 98 3.55 14.87 -16.94
CA ARG A 98 2.81 13.63 -17.18
C ARG A 98 2.56 12.83 -15.91
N MET A 99 3.59 12.59 -15.09
CA MET A 99 3.46 11.75 -13.90
C MET A 99 2.56 12.37 -12.85
N PHE A 100 2.71 13.67 -12.62
CA PHE A 100 1.99 14.39 -11.57
C PHE A 100 0.60 14.82 -12.03
N SER A 101 0.31 14.79 -13.34
CA SER A 101 -1.05 14.93 -13.84
C SER A 101 -1.98 13.86 -13.24
N GLY A 102 -3.13 14.29 -12.75
CA GLY A 102 -4.16 13.41 -12.21
C GLY A 102 -3.88 12.85 -10.82
N ILE A 103 -2.83 13.27 -10.10
CA ILE A 103 -2.57 12.75 -8.75
C ILE A 103 -3.69 13.07 -7.76
N VAL A 104 -4.26 14.27 -7.88
CA VAL A 104 -5.40 14.72 -7.08
C VAL A 104 -6.61 13.82 -7.34
N GLU A 105 -6.88 13.54 -8.62
CA GLU A 105 -7.96 12.66 -9.07
C GLU A 105 -7.75 11.22 -8.58
N ARG A 106 -6.51 10.70 -8.58
CA ARG A 106 -6.22 9.37 -8.02
C ARG A 106 -6.55 9.31 -6.54
N TYR A 107 -6.16 10.31 -5.76
CA TYR A 107 -6.48 10.36 -4.33
C TYR A 107 -7.97 10.52 -4.08
N LYS A 108 -8.69 11.24 -4.94
CA LYS A 108 -10.15 11.30 -4.92
C LYS A 108 -10.78 9.93 -5.15
N VAL A 109 -10.29 9.16 -6.13
CA VAL A 109 -10.78 7.80 -6.38
C VAL A 109 -10.56 6.92 -5.15
N ILE A 110 -9.37 6.97 -4.53
CA ILE A 110 -9.09 6.19 -3.30
C ILE A 110 -10.02 6.61 -2.17
N ALA A 111 -10.24 7.92 -1.96
CA ALA A 111 -11.16 8.41 -0.93
C ALA A 111 -12.59 7.89 -1.16
N LEU A 112 -13.08 7.92 -2.40
CA LEU A 112 -14.39 7.37 -2.76
C LEU A 112 -14.49 5.86 -2.51
N GLN A 113 -13.41 5.11 -2.78
CA GLN A 113 -13.35 3.68 -2.46
C GLN A 113 -13.50 3.43 -0.96
N TYR A 114 -12.80 4.20 -0.13
CA TYR A 114 -12.88 4.07 1.33
C TYR A 114 -14.25 4.49 1.86
N SER A 115 -14.85 5.56 1.32
CA SER A 115 -16.23 5.94 1.63
C SER A 115 -17.20 4.82 1.30
N ALA A 116 -17.07 4.17 0.14
CA ALA A 116 -17.93 3.06 -0.26
C ALA A 116 -17.77 1.84 0.68
N MET A 117 -16.53 1.50 1.06
CA MET A 117 -16.27 0.44 2.04
C MET A 117 -16.88 0.77 3.42
N LYS A 118 -16.80 2.02 3.85
CA LYS A 118 -17.36 2.45 5.14
C LYS A 118 -18.90 2.39 5.14
N ALA A 119 -19.53 2.67 4.00
CA ALA A 119 -20.98 2.62 3.87
C ALA A 119 -21.56 1.20 3.75
N ARG A 120 -20.73 0.19 3.43
CA ARG A 120 -21.17 -1.17 3.16
C ARG A 120 -20.97 -2.08 4.36
N ILE A 121 -22.04 -2.48 5.03
CA ILE A 121 -22.03 -3.52 6.08
C ILE A 121 -21.89 -4.90 5.43
N LEU A 122 -20.98 -5.75 5.91
CA LEU A 122 -20.80 -7.10 5.38
C LEU A 122 -21.57 -8.15 6.17
N THR A 123 -22.12 -9.13 5.45
CA THR A 123 -22.54 -10.39 6.07
C THR A 123 -21.33 -11.27 6.39
N VAL A 124 -21.53 -12.27 7.26
CA VAL A 124 -20.47 -13.25 7.59
C VAL A 124 -20.01 -14.03 6.35
N ASP A 125 -20.92 -14.34 5.43
CA ASP A 125 -20.59 -15.05 4.19
C ASP A 125 -19.77 -14.16 3.25
N GLU A 126 -20.13 -12.88 3.12
CA GLU A 126 -19.37 -11.90 2.34
C GLU A 126 -17.97 -11.67 2.92
N PHE A 127 -17.84 -11.56 4.25
CA PHE A 127 -16.56 -11.50 4.92
C PHE A 127 -15.74 -12.77 4.68
N THR A 128 -16.37 -13.94 4.78
CA THR A 128 -15.72 -15.23 4.53
C THR A 128 -15.14 -15.29 3.12
N ALA A 129 -15.96 -14.99 2.12
CA ALA A 129 -15.55 -15.03 0.72
C ALA A 129 -14.49 -13.97 0.37
N SER A 130 -14.66 -12.72 0.84
CA SER A 130 -13.76 -11.61 0.46
C SER A 130 -12.45 -11.58 1.25
N VAL A 131 -12.45 -12.04 2.51
CA VAL A 131 -11.28 -11.96 3.40
C VAL A 131 -10.71 -13.34 3.70
N LEU A 132 -11.51 -14.25 4.26
CA LEU A 132 -10.99 -15.52 4.77
C LEU A 132 -10.53 -16.45 3.64
N ASP A 133 -11.31 -16.56 2.57
CA ASP A 133 -10.97 -17.40 1.43
C ASP A 133 -9.82 -16.79 0.61
N THR A 134 -9.75 -15.45 0.56
CA THR A 134 -8.66 -14.72 -0.09
C THR A 134 -7.32 -14.86 0.63
N LEU A 135 -7.30 -14.71 1.96
CA LEU A 135 -6.05 -14.67 2.74
C LEU A 135 -5.67 -16.02 3.37
N ALA A 136 -6.66 -16.84 3.71
CA ALA A 136 -6.50 -18.11 4.41
C ALA A 136 -7.39 -19.21 3.78
N PRO A 137 -7.20 -19.53 2.49
CA PRO A 137 -7.96 -20.60 1.84
C PRO A 137 -7.76 -21.92 2.60
N LEU A 138 -8.84 -22.69 2.75
CA LEU A 138 -8.76 -24.02 3.35
C LEU A 138 -8.04 -24.96 2.35
N PRO A 139 -7.09 -25.79 2.80
CA PRO A 139 -6.42 -26.73 1.91
C PRO A 139 -7.38 -27.82 1.44
N GLU A 140 -7.26 -28.25 0.19
CA GLU A 140 -7.94 -29.44 -0.31
C GLU A 140 -7.07 -30.68 -0.09
N ALA A 141 -7.72 -31.84 0.12
CA ALA A 141 -7.01 -33.09 0.39
C ALA A 141 -6.12 -33.53 -0.79
N SER A 142 -6.50 -33.17 -2.02
CA SER A 142 -5.74 -33.39 -3.25
C SER A 142 -4.42 -32.62 -3.31
N ASP A 143 -4.32 -31.48 -2.62
CA ASP A 143 -3.19 -30.57 -2.73
C ASP A 143 -2.01 -30.94 -1.81
N VAL A 144 -2.22 -31.91 -0.91
CA VAL A 144 -1.25 -32.24 0.14
C VAL A 144 -0.94 -33.74 0.14
N ALA A 145 0.32 -34.06 -0.15
CA ALA A 145 0.79 -35.44 -0.34
C ALA A 145 0.72 -36.36 0.90
N SER A 146 0.36 -35.85 2.08
CA SER A 146 0.27 -36.67 3.30
C SER A 146 -0.79 -36.15 4.26
N SER A 147 -1.41 -37.07 5.02
CA SER A 147 -2.40 -36.72 6.06
C SER A 147 -1.82 -35.78 7.12
N ARG A 148 -0.58 -36.01 7.55
CA ARG A 148 0.10 -35.12 8.52
C ARG A 148 0.32 -33.71 7.96
N GLY A 149 0.70 -33.62 6.67
CA GLY A 149 0.84 -32.34 5.98
C GLY A 149 -0.50 -31.61 5.87
N PHE A 150 -1.57 -32.34 5.54
CA PHE A 150 -2.92 -31.80 5.44
C PHE A 150 -3.40 -31.22 6.77
N THR A 151 -3.27 -31.99 7.87
CA THR A 151 -3.59 -31.50 9.22
C THR A 151 -2.80 -30.24 9.58
N ALA A 152 -1.50 -30.20 9.29
CA ALA A 152 -0.69 -29.02 9.57
C ALA A 152 -1.09 -27.80 8.72
N ALA A 153 -1.49 -28.00 7.46
CA ALA A 153 -2.00 -26.94 6.59
C ALA A 153 -3.36 -26.43 7.06
N MET A 154 -4.25 -27.35 7.46
CA MET A 154 -5.58 -27.02 7.99
C MET A 154 -5.47 -26.18 9.26
N ASN A 155 -4.67 -26.65 10.24
CA ASN A 155 -4.45 -25.92 11.49
C ASN A 155 -3.93 -24.49 11.24
N ARG A 156 -3.00 -24.31 10.28
CA ARG A 156 -2.51 -22.96 9.92
C ARG A 156 -3.59 -22.10 9.30
N ALA A 157 -4.42 -22.65 8.41
CA ALA A 157 -5.53 -21.92 7.81
C ALA A 157 -6.56 -21.52 8.88
N GLU A 158 -6.91 -22.43 9.79
CA GLU A 158 -7.81 -22.17 10.92
C GLU A 158 -7.26 -21.10 11.85
N THR A 159 -5.98 -21.17 12.25
CA THR A 159 -5.35 -20.11 13.05
C THR A 159 -5.49 -18.74 12.38
N ARG A 160 -5.17 -18.64 11.08
CA ARG A 160 -5.33 -17.39 10.32
C ARG A 160 -6.77 -16.91 10.29
N ARG A 161 -7.72 -17.81 10.02
CA ARG A 161 -9.15 -17.47 9.98
C ARG A 161 -9.67 -16.99 11.32
N THR A 162 -9.26 -17.62 12.41
CA THR A 162 -9.62 -17.20 13.77
C THR A 162 -9.08 -15.81 14.07
N THR A 163 -7.80 -15.54 13.79
CA THR A 163 -7.23 -14.20 14.01
C THR A 163 -7.91 -13.14 13.14
N LEU A 164 -8.18 -13.43 11.86
CA LEU A 164 -8.88 -12.51 10.97
C LEU A 164 -10.30 -12.19 11.46
N ARG A 165 -11.04 -13.17 11.98
CA ARG A 165 -12.36 -12.93 12.57
C ARG A 165 -12.29 -12.07 13.82
N LEU A 166 -11.35 -12.37 14.72
CA LEU A 166 -11.14 -11.57 15.93
C LEU A 166 -10.86 -10.10 15.59
N HIS A 167 -10.04 -9.85 14.58
CA HIS A 167 -9.75 -8.48 14.13
C HIS A 167 -10.91 -7.84 13.37
N TRP A 168 -11.78 -8.60 12.71
CA TRP A 168 -12.99 -8.02 12.12
C TRP A 168 -13.98 -7.57 13.21
N GLU A 169 -14.20 -8.41 14.22
CA GLU A 169 -15.15 -8.16 15.32
C GLU A 169 -14.67 -7.08 16.30
N GLY A 170 -13.36 -6.91 16.47
CA GLY A 170 -12.80 -6.04 17.52
C GLY A 170 -11.42 -5.46 17.23
N GLY A 171 -11.08 -5.26 15.94
CA GLY A 171 -9.84 -4.64 15.53
C GLY A 171 -9.66 -3.21 16.06
N ARG A 172 -8.42 -2.73 16.04
CA ARG A 172 -8.10 -1.38 16.54
C ARG A 172 -8.81 -0.31 15.73
N GLY A 173 -9.56 0.54 16.43
CA GLY A 173 -10.32 1.63 15.82
C GLY A 173 -11.66 1.22 15.21
N HIS A 174 -12.11 -0.02 15.43
CA HIS A 174 -13.45 -0.47 15.02
C HIS A 174 -14.52 0.14 15.93
N ALA A 175 -15.65 0.49 15.33
CA ALA A 175 -16.90 0.84 16.00
C ALA A 175 -17.80 -0.39 16.21
N GLY A 176 -17.47 -1.52 15.58
CA GLY A 176 -18.24 -2.78 15.64
C GLY A 176 -19.44 -2.78 14.69
N ASP A 177 -19.38 -1.98 13.61
CA ASP A 177 -20.46 -1.92 12.62
C ASP A 177 -20.38 -3.05 11.59
N HIS A 178 -19.26 -3.78 11.54
CA HIS A 178 -18.98 -4.85 10.58
C HIS A 178 -18.99 -4.35 9.13
N SER A 179 -18.62 -3.09 8.91
CA SER A 179 -18.43 -2.54 7.57
C SER A 179 -17.29 -3.23 6.81
N ALA A 180 -17.33 -3.11 5.50
CA ALA A 180 -16.24 -3.51 4.61
C ALA A 180 -14.94 -2.78 4.95
N TRP A 181 -15.04 -1.56 5.49
CA TRP A 181 -13.90 -0.81 6.02
C TRP A 181 -13.28 -1.48 7.26
N GLU A 182 -14.10 -1.94 8.22
CA GLU A 182 -13.62 -2.73 9.36
C GLU A 182 -13.04 -4.08 8.93
N ALA A 183 -13.64 -4.75 7.96
CA ALA A 183 -13.09 -5.99 7.39
C ALA A 183 -11.70 -5.77 6.77
N TYR A 184 -11.54 -4.67 6.01
CA TYR A 184 -10.26 -4.30 5.43
C TYR A 184 -9.23 -4.00 6.52
N ASN A 185 -9.53 -3.12 7.48
CA ASN A 185 -8.58 -2.75 8.52
C ASN A 185 -8.22 -3.93 9.43
N GLY A 186 -9.17 -4.79 9.78
CA GLY A 186 -8.90 -6.01 10.55
C GLY A 186 -7.93 -6.94 9.80
N ALA A 187 -8.11 -7.10 8.49
CA ALA A 187 -7.19 -7.87 7.66
C ALA A 187 -5.79 -7.23 7.57
N ILE A 188 -5.70 -5.90 7.41
CA ILE A 188 -4.43 -5.17 7.42
C ILE A 188 -3.73 -5.34 8.78
N GLU A 189 -4.47 -5.21 9.87
CA GLU A 189 -3.95 -5.37 11.23
C GLU A 189 -3.35 -6.76 11.42
N THR A 190 -4.05 -7.81 10.98
CA THR A 190 -3.51 -9.18 11.02
C THR A 190 -2.25 -9.32 10.17
N LEU A 191 -2.23 -8.79 8.95
CA LEU A 191 -1.09 -8.92 8.05
C LEU A 191 0.16 -8.19 8.57
N ASP A 192 -0.01 -7.01 9.16
CA ASP A 192 1.10 -6.16 9.59
C ASP A 192 1.57 -6.45 11.01
N HIS A 193 0.67 -6.73 11.95
CA HIS A 193 1.01 -6.76 13.37
C HIS A 193 1.02 -8.16 14.00
N GLU A 194 0.31 -9.14 13.43
CA GLU A 194 0.25 -10.50 14.00
C GLU A 194 1.42 -11.36 13.53
N GLU A 195 2.55 -11.18 14.20
CA GLU A 195 3.75 -11.98 13.96
C GLU A 195 3.47 -13.47 14.21
N GLY A 196 3.74 -14.30 13.20
CA GLY A 196 3.56 -15.76 13.27
C GLY A 196 2.29 -16.28 12.58
N VAL A 197 1.28 -15.44 12.34
CA VAL A 197 0.05 -15.83 11.62
C VAL A 197 0.32 -15.94 10.11
N PHE A 198 0.93 -14.88 9.57
CA PHE A 198 1.43 -14.83 8.19
C PHE A 198 2.95 -14.79 8.20
N THR A 199 3.55 -15.99 8.17
CA THR A 199 5.00 -16.13 8.10
C THR A 199 5.53 -15.80 6.71
N VAL A 200 6.66 -15.12 6.68
CA VAL A 200 7.35 -14.72 5.46
C VAL A 200 8.78 -15.22 5.50
N ARG A 201 9.38 -15.44 4.33
CA ARG A 201 10.81 -15.71 4.21
C ARG A 201 11.53 -14.37 4.06
N GLY A 202 12.62 -14.18 4.80
CA GLY A 202 13.41 -12.94 4.74
C GLY A 202 12.82 -11.82 5.60
N SER A 203 13.01 -10.57 5.17
CA SER A 203 12.61 -9.39 5.94
C SER A 203 11.10 -9.21 5.94
N ARG A 204 10.49 -9.13 7.14
CA ARG A 204 9.07 -8.84 7.30
C ARG A 204 8.72 -7.43 6.82
N VAL A 205 9.56 -6.45 7.13
CA VAL A 205 9.39 -5.05 6.71
C VAL A 205 9.37 -4.96 5.18
N GLU A 206 10.30 -5.63 4.52
CA GLU A 206 10.32 -5.73 3.06
C GLU A 206 9.02 -6.35 2.51
N SER A 207 8.59 -7.46 3.11
CA SER A 207 7.35 -8.12 2.69
C SER A 207 6.10 -7.24 2.87
N MET A 208 6.04 -6.47 3.96
CA MET A 208 4.95 -5.54 4.25
C MET A 208 4.90 -4.34 3.30
N LEU A 209 6.06 -3.89 2.80
CA LEU A 209 6.16 -2.72 1.92
C LEU A 209 6.01 -3.07 0.44
N MET A 210 6.59 -4.20 0.00
CA MET A 210 6.73 -4.50 -1.42
C MET A 210 6.72 -5.98 -1.79
N GLY A 211 6.53 -6.87 -0.82
CA GLY A 211 6.54 -8.31 -1.06
C GLY A 211 5.18 -8.96 -0.83
N ARG A 212 5.23 -10.24 -0.45
CA ARG A 212 4.06 -11.09 -0.28
C ARG A 212 2.94 -10.48 0.57
N LEU A 213 3.26 -9.85 1.71
CA LEU A 213 2.22 -9.26 2.55
C LEU A 213 1.55 -8.08 1.85
N GLN A 214 2.31 -7.21 1.18
CA GLN A 214 1.75 -6.13 0.36
C GLN A 214 0.82 -6.66 -0.73
N ASP A 215 1.19 -7.74 -1.42
CA ASP A 215 0.32 -8.38 -2.43
C ASP A 215 -0.99 -8.90 -1.80
N GLN A 216 -0.91 -9.46 -0.59
CA GLN A 216 -2.08 -9.93 0.14
C GLN A 216 -3.01 -8.79 0.56
N LYS A 217 -2.46 -7.64 0.98
CA LYS A 217 -3.23 -6.42 1.27
C LYS A 217 -3.99 -5.94 0.04
N GLN A 218 -3.32 -5.92 -1.12
CA GLN A 218 -3.96 -5.50 -2.36
C GLN A 218 -5.08 -6.46 -2.76
N LYS A 219 -4.84 -7.78 -2.71
CA LYS A 219 -5.85 -8.79 -3.03
C LYS A 219 -7.10 -8.68 -2.18
N VAL A 220 -6.94 -8.50 -0.86
CA VAL A 220 -8.09 -8.37 0.04
C VAL A 220 -8.81 -7.03 -0.17
N ALA A 221 -8.08 -5.94 -0.40
CA ALA A 221 -8.69 -4.64 -0.75
C ALA A 221 -9.56 -4.75 -2.01
N ASP A 222 -9.05 -5.39 -3.06
CA ASP A 222 -9.76 -5.58 -4.32
C ASP A 222 -11.01 -6.47 -4.14
N ALA A 223 -10.88 -7.58 -3.40
CA ALA A 223 -11.98 -8.49 -3.13
C ALA A 223 -13.12 -7.84 -2.32
N ILE A 224 -12.77 -7.08 -1.28
CA ILE A 224 -13.74 -6.32 -0.49
C ILE A 224 -14.39 -5.22 -1.33
N TYR A 225 -13.58 -4.43 -2.07
CA TYR A 225 -14.09 -3.32 -2.86
C TYR A 225 -15.06 -3.77 -3.95
N ALA A 226 -14.85 -4.96 -4.52
CA ALA A 226 -15.77 -5.54 -5.51
C ALA A 226 -17.21 -5.65 -4.99
N LEU A 227 -17.42 -5.87 -3.68
CA LEU A 227 -18.73 -5.93 -3.04
C LEU A 227 -19.38 -4.55 -2.83
N CYS A 228 -18.59 -3.47 -2.90
CA CYS A 228 -19.02 -2.10 -2.63
C CYS A 228 -19.39 -1.33 -3.90
N ARG A 229 -19.21 -1.93 -5.08
CA ARG A 229 -19.43 -1.31 -6.39
C ARG A 229 -20.88 -1.38 -6.90
N ASN A 230 -21.78 -1.98 -6.13
CA ASN A 230 -23.18 -2.21 -6.50
C ASN A 230 -24.11 -1.21 -5.80
#